data_AF-A0AAD6C3Z2-F1
#
_entry.id   AF-A0AAD6C3Z2-F1
#
_cell.length_a   1.000
_cell.length_b   1.000
_cell.length_c   1.000
_cell.angle_alpha   90.00
_cell.angle_beta   90.00
_cell.angle_gamma   90.00
#
_symmetry.space_group_name_H-M   'P 1'
#
loop_
_entity.id
_entity.type
_entity.pdbx_description
1 polymer ?
#
loop_
_entity_poly.entity_id
_entity_poly.type
_entity_poly.pdbx_seq_one_letter_code
_entity_poly.pdbx_strand_id
1 'polypeptide(L)'
;MKLSGSAHYSLLLWSAIVGVSNAASDHNSHLNDDTPCIARSPTSGLYFDLNAISLSPPEMKNGKKIQKDARDESWHARGHDYPANFTINICAPVIEDIKDVVGVESSHWKNVSAYYEQAGKIYSIGEQASEPFFRGRKLVLNYTNGSPCPGDYNTASSKNSSARTKSTIMSFLCDRDAPANTATPSFVGTMDSCTYFFEVRSSAACGGIAVDPNAGGLGPGGVFGVIMLIAVAAYLIGGCAYQRTVMHQRGWRQCPNFSLWAGMFDFIKDMFVIIFSSLGRCLRIKRSPSSSGYVRADGEGRGGFIGAIGGRGVGHGGRRDVDAENRLIDQLDEEWDD
;
A
#
# COMPACT_ATOMS: atom_id res chain seq x y z
N MET A 1 -41.29 31.86 -38.04
CA MET A 1 -41.08 30.40 -38.16
C MET A 1 -39.79 30.04 -37.45
N LYS A 2 -39.85 29.01 -36.59
CA LYS A 2 -38.80 28.50 -35.70
C LYS A 2 -37.77 27.65 -36.47
N LEU A 3 -36.52 27.66 -36.02
CA LEU A 3 -35.67 26.53 -35.54
C LEU A 3 -34.20 27.01 -35.50
N SER A 4 -33.67 27.36 -34.32
CA SER A 4 -32.82 26.52 -33.41
C SER A 4 -31.42 26.26 -34.01
N GLY A 5 -30.28 26.72 -33.47
CA GLY A 5 -29.77 26.61 -32.09
C GLY A 5 -29.36 25.14 -31.86
N SER A 6 -28.11 24.74 -31.57
CA SER A 6 -27.00 25.37 -30.84
C SER A 6 -25.67 24.68 -31.20
N ALA A 7 -24.58 25.44 -31.18
CA ALA A 7 -23.21 24.96 -31.03
C ALA A 7 -22.99 24.38 -29.61
N HIS A 8 -21.79 23.85 -29.38
CA HIS A 8 -21.27 23.18 -28.16
C HIS A 8 -21.40 21.65 -28.18
N TYR A 9 -20.28 20.96 -28.39
CA TYR A 9 -19.79 19.80 -27.63
C TYR A 9 -18.53 19.25 -28.33
N SER A 10 -17.40 19.92 -28.09
CA SER A 10 -16.06 19.34 -28.17
C SER A 10 -15.43 19.53 -26.80
N LEU A 11 -14.63 18.55 -26.39
CA LEU A 11 -13.93 18.43 -25.10
C LEU A 11 -14.83 17.92 -23.97
N LEU A 12 -14.65 16.63 -23.63
CA LEU A 12 -14.67 16.04 -22.28
C LEU A 12 -14.87 14.53 -22.41
N LEU A 13 -13.79 13.77 -22.64
CA LEU A 13 -13.77 12.32 -22.41
C LEU A 13 -12.32 11.84 -22.15
N TRP A 14 -11.59 12.55 -21.29
CA TRP A 14 -10.30 12.13 -20.73
C TRP A 14 -10.30 12.43 -19.23
N SER A 15 -11.04 11.64 -18.45
CA SER A 15 -10.91 11.60 -16.98
C SER A 15 -11.87 10.56 -16.38
N ALA A 16 -11.48 9.29 -16.36
CA ALA A 16 -12.13 8.30 -15.50
C ALA A 16 -11.23 7.08 -15.25
N ILE A 17 -10.01 7.31 -14.76
CA ILE A 17 -9.29 6.28 -13.99
C ILE A 17 -8.65 6.98 -12.78
N VAL A 18 -9.48 7.27 -11.78
CA VAL A 18 -9.02 7.39 -10.40
C VAL A 18 -9.82 6.34 -9.65
N GLY A 19 -9.15 5.24 -9.32
CA GLY A 19 -9.71 4.21 -8.45
C GLY A 19 -9.87 4.80 -7.06
N VAL A 20 -11.10 5.10 -6.68
CA VAL A 20 -11.46 5.40 -5.30
C VAL A 20 -11.74 4.06 -4.63
N SER A 21 -10.73 3.51 -3.96
CA SER A 21 -10.94 2.51 -2.93
C SER A 21 -11.52 3.23 -1.70
N ASN A 22 -12.84 3.30 -1.60
CA ASN A 22 -13.48 3.61 -0.33
C ASN A 22 -13.37 2.35 0.54
N ALA A 23 -12.35 2.29 1.39
CA ALA A 23 -12.40 1.42 2.55
C ALA A 23 -13.43 2.04 3.51
N ALA A 24 -14.59 1.39 3.62
CA ALA A 24 -15.55 1.69 4.66
C ALA A 24 -14.91 1.36 6.01
N SER A 25 -14.63 2.38 6.81
CA SER A 25 -14.29 2.24 8.21
C SER A 25 -15.54 1.75 8.95
N ASP A 26 -15.58 0.45 9.23
CA ASP A 26 -16.61 -0.16 10.07
C ASP A 26 -16.38 0.30 11.51
N HIS A 27 -17.30 1.10 12.02
CA HIS A 27 -17.23 1.71 13.34
C HIS A 27 -17.76 0.70 14.36
N ASN A 28 -16.91 -0.24 14.79
CA ASN A 28 -17.15 -1.07 15.98
C ASN A 28 -15.82 -1.58 16.52
N SER A 29 -14.98 -0.67 17.02
CA SER A 29 -13.78 -1.03 17.76
C SER A 29 -14.09 -1.07 19.26
N HIS A 30 -14.04 -2.30 19.76
CA HIS A 30 -13.75 -2.63 21.14
C HIS A 30 -12.56 -1.79 21.62
N LEU A 31 -12.70 -1.10 22.75
CA LEU A 31 -11.58 -0.36 23.35
C LEU A 31 -10.37 -1.28 23.57
N ASN A 32 -9.21 -0.86 23.04
CA ASN A 32 -7.84 -1.21 23.43
C ASN A 32 -6.97 -2.12 22.52
N ASP A 33 -7.16 -2.20 21.19
CA ASP A 33 -6.18 -2.89 20.32
C ASP A 33 -5.85 -2.20 18.97
N ASP A 34 -6.39 -1.00 18.69
CA ASP A 34 -6.32 -0.40 17.35
C ASP A 34 -5.60 0.96 17.29
N THR A 35 -4.87 1.39 18.32
CA THR A 35 -4.13 2.66 18.22
C THR A 35 -2.85 2.45 17.40
N PRO A 36 -2.73 3.10 16.22
CA PRO A 36 -1.59 2.90 15.34
C PRO A 36 -0.30 3.43 15.99
N CYS A 37 0.77 2.61 16.03
CA CYS A 37 2.10 2.99 16.54
C CYS A 37 2.85 3.93 15.59
N ILE A 38 2.31 5.13 15.42
CA ILE A 38 2.63 6.04 14.32
C ILE A 38 2.72 7.47 14.84
N ALA A 39 3.70 8.22 14.31
CA ALA A 39 3.84 9.65 14.59
C ALA A 39 4.10 10.45 13.31
N ARG A 40 3.64 11.71 13.30
CA ARG A 40 3.97 12.68 12.26
C ARG A 40 4.86 13.78 12.83
N SER A 41 5.96 14.07 12.16
CA SER A 41 6.86 15.14 12.57
C SER A 41 6.20 16.50 12.35
N PRO A 42 6.09 17.36 13.38
CA PRO A 42 5.52 18.70 13.23
C PRO A 42 6.43 19.65 12.44
N THR A 43 7.72 19.34 12.32
CA THR A 43 8.71 20.21 11.66
C THR A 43 8.97 19.84 10.21
N SER A 44 9.07 18.54 9.92
CA SER A 44 9.38 18.03 8.57
C SER A 44 8.16 17.50 7.83
N GLY A 45 7.03 17.30 8.52
CA GLY A 45 5.83 16.68 7.95
C GLY A 45 5.97 15.18 7.64
N LEU A 46 7.17 14.61 7.83
CA LEU A 46 7.48 13.20 7.60
C LEU A 46 6.69 12.28 8.53
N TYR A 47 6.42 11.09 8.04
CA TYR A 47 5.66 10.05 8.72
C TYR A 47 6.59 8.98 9.29
N PHE A 48 6.32 8.53 10.50
CA PHE A 48 7.14 7.56 11.22
C PHE A 48 6.22 6.42 11.65
N ASP A 49 6.50 5.23 11.15
CA ASP A 49 5.74 4.01 11.44
C ASP A 49 6.61 3.05 12.24
N LEU A 50 6.32 2.92 13.52
CA LEU A 50 7.04 2.04 14.42
C LEU A 50 6.37 0.66 14.52
N ASN A 51 5.27 0.40 13.80
CA ASN A 51 4.65 -0.93 13.77
C ASN A 51 5.60 -2.00 13.21
N ALA A 52 6.53 -1.62 12.34
CA ALA A 52 7.53 -2.54 11.78
C ALA A 52 8.45 -3.18 12.86
N ILE A 53 8.54 -2.55 14.03
CA ILE A 53 9.34 -3.03 15.17
C ILE A 53 8.49 -3.35 16.40
N SER A 54 7.16 -3.28 16.27
CA SER A 54 6.19 -3.76 17.25
C SER A 54 6.06 -5.27 17.11
N LEU A 55 6.46 -6.01 18.14
CA LEU A 55 6.40 -7.46 18.09
C LEU A 55 5.07 -7.96 18.63
N SER A 56 4.46 -8.92 17.94
CA SER A 56 3.31 -9.67 18.43
C SER A 56 3.72 -11.12 18.74
N PRO A 57 3.05 -11.78 19.70
CA PRO A 57 3.29 -13.19 19.95
C PRO A 57 3.11 -14.03 18.68
N PRO A 58 4.03 -14.96 18.37
CA PRO A 58 3.97 -15.75 17.15
C PRO A 58 2.73 -16.65 17.14
N GLU A 59 1.92 -16.55 16.09
CA GLU A 59 0.80 -17.46 15.91
C GLU A 59 1.30 -18.86 15.54
N MET A 60 0.86 -19.85 16.32
CA MET A 60 1.24 -21.25 16.17
C MET A 60 0.10 -22.05 15.54
N LYS A 61 0.36 -22.74 14.43
CA LYS A 61 -0.56 -23.71 13.81
C LYS A 61 0.12 -25.08 13.78
N ASN A 62 -0.46 -26.08 14.45
CA ASN A 62 0.10 -27.42 14.57
C ASN A 62 1.54 -27.45 15.15
N GLY A 63 1.82 -26.60 16.14
CA GLY A 63 3.15 -26.51 16.76
C GLY A 63 4.24 -25.90 15.88
N LYS A 64 3.88 -25.35 14.70
CA LYS A 64 4.78 -24.60 13.83
C LYS A 64 4.30 -23.16 13.73
N LYS A 65 5.25 -22.22 13.71
CA LYS A 65 4.96 -20.81 13.45
C LYS A 65 4.33 -20.65 12.06
N ILE A 66 3.25 -19.89 11.99
CA ILE A 66 2.62 -19.55 10.70
C ILE A 66 3.58 -18.65 9.90
N GLN A 67 4.20 -17.67 10.56
CA GLN A 67 5.23 -16.83 9.99
C GLN A 67 6.60 -17.31 10.47
N LYS A 68 7.44 -17.78 9.55
CA LYS A 68 8.78 -18.30 9.88
C LYS A 68 9.70 -17.25 10.50
N ASP A 69 9.50 -15.99 10.12
CA ASP A 69 10.35 -14.86 10.52
C ASP A 69 9.83 -14.14 11.78
N ALA A 70 8.71 -14.61 12.35
CA ALA A 70 8.19 -14.06 13.61
C ALA A 70 9.14 -14.35 14.77
N ARG A 71 9.45 -13.31 15.54
CA ARG A 71 10.30 -13.40 16.73
C ARG A 71 9.51 -14.01 17.89
N ASP A 72 10.20 -14.81 18.70
CA ASP A 72 9.64 -15.41 19.92
C ASP A 72 10.03 -14.65 21.19
N GLU A 73 10.96 -13.72 21.06
CA GLU A 73 11.56 -12.96 22.16
C GLU A 73 11.48 -11.46 21.86
N SER A 74 11.20 -10.70 22.92
CA SER A 74 11.16 -9.25 22.89
C SER A 74 12.57 -8.65 22.66
N TRP A 75 12.66 -7.33 22.53
CA TRP A 75 13.96 -6.68 22.34
C TRP A 75 14.74 -6.62 23.65
N HIS A 76 16.02 -6.99 23.62
CA HIS A 76 16.88 -6.99 24.81
C HIS A 76 17.87 -5.81 24.78
N ALA A 77 17.98 -5.11 25.90
CA ALA A 77 19.00 -4.08 26.13
C ALA A 77 19.89 -4.47 27.31
N ARG A 78 21.21 -4.36 27.12
CA ARG A 78 22.18 -4.60 28.19
C ARG A 78 22.28 -3.39 29.10
N GLY A 79 22.26 -3.64 30.41
CA GLY A 79 22.35 -2.58 31.40
C GLY A 79 23.74 -1.93 31.54
N HIS A 80 24.82 -2.59 31.09
CA HIS A 80 26.25 -2.23 31.24
C HIS A 80 26.68 -1.78 32.65
N ASP A 81 26.17 -0.64 33.13
CA ASP A 81 26.36 -0.08 34.47
C ASP A 81 25.23 -0.48 35.45
N TYR A 82 24.11 -1.01 34.95
CA TYR A 82 23.00 -1.50 35.77
C TYR A 82 23.13 -3.02 36.00
N PRO A 83 22.83 -3.54 37.21
CA PRO A 83 23.03 -4.96 37.56
C PRO A 83 22.00 -5.93 36.94
N ALA A 84 21.26 -5.51 35.91
CA ALA A 84 20.25 -6.32 35.24
C ALA A 84 20.20 -5.98 33.74
N ASN A 85 19.71 -6.95 32.96
CA ASN A 85 19.34 -6.75 31.57
C ASN A 85 17.86 -6.38 31.47
N PHE A 86 17.51 -5.66 30.42
CA PHE A 86 16.18 -5.17 30.17
C PHE A 86 15.56 -5.89 28.97
N THR A 87 14.27 -6.19 29.09
CA THR A 87 13.45 -6.75 28.02
C THR A 87 12.33 -5.77 27.73
N ILE A 88 12.19 -5.38 26.47
CA ILE A 88 11.33 -4.27 26.03
C ILE A 88 10.65 -4.66 24.72
N ASN A 89 9.38 -4.31 24.59
CA ASN A 89 8.68 -4.29 23.33
C ASN A 89 8.20 -2.86 23.01
N ILE A 90 7.93 -2.57 21.74
CA ILE A 90 7.64 -1.23 21.22
C ILE A 90 6.18 -1.20 20.79
N CYS A 91 5.38 -0.32 21.38
CA CYS A 91 3.93 -0.21 21.16
C CYS A 91 3.08 -1.47 21.39
N ALA A 92 3.68 -2.52 21.95
CA ALA A 92 3.02 -3.76 22.31
C ALA A 92 3.54 -4.26 23.67
N PRO A 93 2.80 -5.14 24.36
CA PRO A 93 3.30 -5.80 25.56
C PRO A 93 4.46 -6.75 25.22
N VAL A 94 5.25 -7.12 26.22
CA VAL A 94 6.31 -8.13 26.04
C VAL A 94 5.72 -9.47 25.59
N ILE A 95 6.47 -10.21 24.76
CA ILE A 95 6.05 -11.53 24.26
C ILE A 95 6.07 -12.58 25.38
N GLU A 96 6.97 -12.40 26.34
CA GLU A 96 7.19 -13.32 27.45
C GLU A 96 5.98 -13.34 28.41
N ASP A 97 5.50 -14.54 28.77
CA ASP A 97 4.44 -14.70 29.78
C ASP A 97 5.01 -14.44 31.18
N ILE A 98 4.95 -13.18 31.63
CA ILE A 98 5.44 -12.77 32.94
C ILE A 98 4.37 -12.92 34.02
N LYS A 99 4.78 -13.35 35.21
CA LYS A 99 3.94 -13.52 36.40
C LYS A 99 4.63 -12.96 37.62
N ASP A 100 3.85 -12.68 38.67
CA ASP A 100 4.35 -12.20 39.96
C ASP A 100 5.17 -10.91 39.87
N VAL A 101 4.70 -9.96 39.03
CA VAL A 101 5.34 -8.66 38.85
C VAL A 101 5.20 -7.83 40.13
N VAL A 102 6.32 -7.34 40.63
CA VAL A 102 6.39 -6.65 41.91
C VAL A 102 5.58 -5.36 41.89
N GLY A 103 4.54 -5.29 42.73
CA GLY A 103 3.73 -4.08 42.94
C GLY A 103 2.84 -3.69 41.75
N VAL A 104 2.59 -4.61 40.81
CA VAL A 104 1.64 -4.44 39.71
C VAL A 104 0.52 -5.47 39.87
N GLU A 105 -0.73 -5.05 39.68
CA GLU A 105 -1.89 -5.93 39.79
C GLU A 105 -1.87 -7.02 38.70
N SER A 106 -2.37 -8.22 39.01
CA SER A 106 -2.38 -9.36 38.08
C SER A 106 -3.15 -9.12 36.78
N SER A 107 -4.14 -8.24 36.79
CA SER A 107 -4.89 -7.81 35.60
C SER A 107 -4.02 -7.01 34.62
N HIS A 108 -2.99 -6.33 35.13
CA HIS A 108 -2.09 -5.46 34.36
C HIS A 108 -0.82 -6.14 33.87
N TRP A 109 -0.54 -7.39 34.30
CA TRP A 109 0.67 -8.11 33.85
C TRP A 109 0.74 -8.30 32.34
N LYS A 110 -0.42 -8.44 31.68
CA LYS A 110 -0.53 -8.56 30.22
C LYS A 110 -0.18 -7.28 29.46
N ASN A 111 -0.20 -6.12 30.13
CA ASN A 111 0.06 -4.83 29.50
C ASN A 111 1.49 -4.37 29.72
N VAL A 112 2.33 -5.15 30.41
CA VAL A 112 3.73 -4.78 30.65
C VAL A 112 4.47 -4.81 29.33
N SER A 113 5.02 -3.67 28.94
CA SER A 113 5.76 -3.51 27.69
C SER A 113 7.27 -3.51 27.91
N ALA A 114 7.72 -3.32 29.15
CA ALA A 114 9.13 -3.31 29.49
C ALA A 114 9.36 -3.76 30.94
N TYR A 115 10.36 -4.61 31.17
CA TYR A 115 10.73 -5.08 32.50
C TYR A 115 12.22 -5.38 32.63
N TYR A 116 12.67 -5.54 33.88
CA TYR A 116 13.96 -6.16 34.20
C TYR A 116 13.78 -7.18 35.32
N GLU A 117 14.70 -8.15 35.38
CA GLU A 117 14.75 -9.12 36.46
C GLU A 117 15.94 -8.82 37.37
N GLN A 118 15.70 -8.77 38.69
CA GLN A 118 16.76 -8.58 39.68
C GLN A 118 16.48 -9.47 40.88
N ALA A 119 17.47 -10.28 41.28
CA ALA A 119 17.38 -11.20 42.40
C ALA A 119 16.14 -12.14 42.35
N GLY A 120 15.82 -12.65 41.15
CA GLY A 120 14.70 -13.57 40.92
C GLY A 120 13.31 -12.92 40.99
N LYS A 121 13.24 -11.58 40.97
CA LYS A 121 11.99 -10.83 40.95
C LYS A 121 11.89 -9.99 39.69
N ILE A 122 10.68 -9.93 39.14
CA ILE A 122 10.37 -9.15 37.93
C ILE A 122 9.84 -7.78 38.33
N TYR A 123 10.47 -6.74 37.81
CA TYR A 123 10.06 -5.35 37.99
C TYR A 123 9.66 -4.75 36.65
N SER A 124 8.37 -4.38 36.52
CA SER A 124 7.92 -3.61 35.36
C SER A 124 8.48 -2.19 35.41
N ILE A 125 8.91 -1.69 34.26
CA ILE A 125 9.35 -0.29 34.06
C ILE A 125 8.37 0.50 33.18
N GLY A 126 7.23 -0.10 32.86
CA GLY A 126 6.10 0.58 32.24
C GLY A 126 5.13 -0.35 31.53
N GLU A 127 3.93 0.17 31.30
CA GLU A 127 2.86 -0.44 30.52
C GLU A 127 2.90 0.01 29.06
N GLN A 128 2.26 -0.77 28.19
CA GLN A 128 2.14 -0.51 26.77
C GLN A 128 1.52 0.87 26.50
N ALA A 129 2.18 1.61 25.63
CA ALA A 129 1.63 2.81 25.00
C ALA A 129 1.93 2.76 23.50
N SER A 130 0.94 3.12 22.69
CA SER A 130 1.05 3.06 21.22
C SER A 130 1.13 4.43 20.57
N GLU A 131 1.32 5.50 21.35
CA GLU A 131 1.33 6.88 20.86
C GLU A 131 2.74 7.50 20.96
N PRO A 132 3.62 7.27 19.96
CA PRO A 132 4.89 7.97 19.90
C PRO A 132 4.69 9.45 19.55
N PHE A 133 5.53 10.32 20.10
CA PHE A 133 5.40 11.76 19.96
C PHE A 133 6.75 12.46 19.77
N PHE A 134 6.73 13.68 19.25
CA PHE A 134 7.95 14.46 19.01
C PHE A 134 8.25 15.38 20.18
N ARG A 135 9.47 15.26 20.74
CA ARG A 135 10.08 16.29 21.61
C ARG A 135 11.14 17.04 20.81
N GLY A 136 10.75 18.18 20.26
CA GLY A 136 11.61 18.93 19.33
C GLY A 136 11.87 18.12 18.05
N ARG A 137 13.11 17.66 17.85
CA ARG A 137 13.53 16.84 16.69
C ARG A 137 13.64 15.35 16.99
N LYS A 138 13.38 14.93 18.24
CA LYS A 138 13.52 13.54 18.68
C LYS A 138 12.14 12.88 18.73
N LEU A 139 12.03 11.71 18.12
CA LEU A 139 10.86 10.83 18.24
C LEU A 139 10.99 10.07 19.56
N VAL A 140 9.97 10.14 20.41
CA VAL A 140 9.99 9.63 21.78
C VAL A 140 8.74 8.80 22.04
N LEU A 141 8.87 7.73 22.80
CA LEU A 141 7.76 6.96 23.37
C LEU A 141 7.95 6.84 24.88
N ASN A 142 6.88 7.05 25.63
CA ASN A 142 6.87 6.97 27.09
C ASN A 142 6.01 5.79 27.55
N TYR A 143 6.55 4.99 28.46
CA TYR A 143 5.80 4.01 29.22
C TYR A 143 5.69 4.46 30.67
N THR A 144 4.51 4.30 31.24
CA THR A 144 4.16 4.72 32.61
C THR A 144 3.58 3.54 33.39
N ASN A 145 3.26 3.73 34.67
CA ASN A 145 2.60 2.70 35.50
C ASN A 145 3.40 1.40 35.67
N GLY A 146 4.73 1.51 35.78
CA GLY A 146 5.56 0.37 36.17
C GLY A 146 5.43 0.00 37.64
N SER A 147 6.32 -0.87 38.10
CA SER A 147 6.45 -1.24 39.51
C SER A 147 6.78 -0.03 40.40
N PRO A 148 6.47 -0.06 41.71
CA PRO A 148 6.75 1.05 42.62
C PRO A 148 8.24 1.38 42.73
N CYS A 149 8.56 2.66 42.90
CA CYS A 149 9.93 3.14 43.00
C CYS A 149 10.55 2.86 44.39
N PRO A 150 11.87 2.66 44.46
CA PRO A 150 12.55 2.42 45.74
C PRO A 150 12.42 3.64 46.65
N GLY A 151 12.03 3.42 47.91
CA GLY A 151 11.79 4.48 48.89
C GLY A 151 10.31 4.79 49.17
N ASP A 152 9.42 4.50 48.22
CA ASP A 152 7.96 4.71 48.39
C ASP A 152 7.23 3.51 49.01
N TYR A 153 7.94 2.38 49.16
CA TYR A 153 7.42 1.15 49.78
C TYR A 153 7.01 1.33 51.25
N ASN A 154 7.70 2.21 51.99
CA ASN A 154 7.45 2.44 53.43
C ASN A 154 6.53 3.64 53.69
N THR A 155 6.33 4.52 52.71
CA THR A 155 5.47 5.72 52.81
C THR A 155 4.10 5.51 52.20
N ALA A 156 3.88 4.42 51.44
CA ALA A 156 2.54 3.98 51.01
C ALA A 156 1.59 3.64 52.18
N SER A 157 2.10 3.48 53.41
CA SER A 157 1.28 3.41 54.64
C SER A 157 0.80 4.78 55.14
N SER A 158 1.31 5.89 54.60
CA SER A 158 0.74 7.21 54.79
C SER A 158 -0.31 7.44 53.70
N LYS A 159 -1.59 7.42 54.10
CA LYS A 159 -2.82 7.49 53.27
C LYS A 159 -2.93 8.65 52.26
N ASN A 160 -1.87 9.43 52.02
CA ASN A 160 -1.89 10.67 51.23
C ASN A 160 -0.74 10.85 50.22
N SER A 161 0.15 9.88 50.05
CA SER A 161 1.19 9.95 49.00
C SER A 161 1.00 8.80 48.01
N SER A 162 0.64 9.10 46.76
CA SER A 162 0.67 8.12 45.69
C SER A 162 2.11 7.62 45.53
N ALA A 163 2.34 6.31 45.67
CA ALA A 163 3.64 5.72 45.42
C ALA A 163 4.04 6.00 43.96
N ARG A 164 5.23 6.55 43.74
CA ARG A 164 5.69 6.79 42.36
C ARG A 164 5.93 5.44 41.69
N THR A 165 5.48 5.33 40.46
CA THR A 165 5.67 4.14 39.63
C THR A 165 6.84 4.35 38.68
N LYS A 166 7.54 3.27 38.37
CA LYS A 166 8.63 3.29 37.40
C LYS A 166 8.09 3.69 36.03
N SER A 167 8.89 4.42 35.29
CA SER A 167 8.56 4.86 33.94
C SER A 167 9.78 4.79 33.03
N THR A 168 9.50 4.64 31.75
CA THR A 168 10.53 4.48 30.72
C THR A 168 10.33 5.50 29.63
N ILE A 169 11.42 6.11 29.18
CA ILE A 169 11.45 7.03 28.04
C ILE A 169 12.40 6.44 27.01
N MET A 170 11.87 6.16 25.83
CA MET A 170 12.64 5.66 24.69
C MET A 170 12.76 6.76 23.65
N SER A 171 13.99 7.10 23.25
CA SER A 171 14.25 7.97 22.11
C SER A 171 14.62 7.13 20.91
N PHE A 172 13.90 7.31 19.80
CA PHE A 172 14.18 6.61 18.55
C PHE A 172 15.19 7.37 17.71
N LEU A 173 16.16 6.64 17.16
CA LEU A 173 17.19 7.14 16.26
C LEU A 173 17.11 6.38 14.93
N CYS A 174 17.08 7.12 13.83
CA CYS A 174 17.11 6.56 12.48
C CYS A 174 18.48 5.91 12.23
N ASP A 175 18.44 4.61 11.95
CA ASP A 175 19.58 3.83 11.46
C ASP A 175 19.18 3.20 10.12
N ARG A 176 19.71 3.74 9.01
CA ARG A 176 19.35 3.27 7.66
C ARG A 176 20.01 1.95 7.28
N ASP A 177 21.08 1.57 7.98
CA ASP A 177 21.83 0.36 7.70
C ASP A 177 21.23 -0.86 8.41
N ALA A 178 20.36 -0.62 9.40
CA ALA A 178 19.60 -1.66 10.07
C ALA A 178 18.48 -2.23 9.17
N PRO A 179 18.16 -3.53 9.29
CA PRO A 179 17.00 -4.12 8.61
C PRO A 179 15.67 -3.49 9.05
N ALA A 180 14.72 -3.40 8.11
CA ALA A 180 13.40 -2.76 8.28
C ALA A 180 12.65 -3.16 9.57
N ASN A 181 12.73 -4.43 9.96
CA ASN A 181 11.97 -5.02 11.07
C ASN A 181 12.83 -5.28 12.31
N THR A 182 13.96 -4.58 12.45
CA THR A 182 14.87 -4.74 13.58
C THR A 182 14.96 -3.46 14.41
N ALA A 183 14.85 -3.62 15.72
CA ALA A 183 15.15 -2.57 16.69
C ALA A 183 16.28 -3.00 17.61
N THR A 184 17.22 -2.09 17.86
CA THR A 184 18.33 -2.31 18.79
C THR A 184 18.21 -1.31 19.95
N PRO A 185 17.57 -1.70 21.07
CA PRO A 185 17.47 -0.85 22.24
C PRO A 185 18.81 -0.85 23.00
N SER A 186 19.28 0.35 23.34
CA SER A 186 20.48 0.60 24.14
C SER A 186 20.09 1.34 25.40
N PHE A 187 20.51 0.82 26.56
CA PHE A 187 20.27 1.49 27.84
C PHE A 187 21.20 2.71 27.97
N VAL A 188 20.62 3.88 28.24
CA VAL A 188 21.37 5.12 28.42
C VAL A 188 21.66 5.36 29.90
N GLY A 189 20.68 5.11 30.77
CA GLY A 189 20.85 5.30 32.20
C GLY A 189 19.55 5.44 32.99
N THR A 190 19.71 5.57 34.30
CA THR A 190 18.66 5.90 35.26
C THR A 190 19.21 6.89 36.28
N MET A 191 18.37 7.83 36.74
CA MET A 191 18.79 8.82 37.74
C MET A 191 18.43 8.39 39.17
N ASP A 192 17.20 7.91 39.35
CA ASP A 192 16.61 7.64 40.66
C ASP A 192 16.09 6.19 40.80
N SER A 193 16.49 5.27 39.90
CA SER A 193 15.92 3.93 39.78
C SER A 193 14.38 3.92 39.63
N CYS A 194 13.80 5.04 39.19
CA CYS A 194 12.38 5.22 38.94
C CYS A 194 12.15 5.55 37.46
N THR A 195 13.03 6.37 36.88
CA THR A 195 13.01 6.76 35.47
C THR A 195 14.12 6.08 34.68
N TYR A 196 13.78 5.41 33.58
CA TYR A 196 14.72 4.69 32.73
C TYR A 196 14.75 5.30 31.33
N PHE A 197 15.96 5.52 30.80
CA PHE A 197 16.16 6.11 29.48
C PHE A 197 16.80 5.10 28.55
N PHE A 198 16.20 4.92 27.37
CA PHE A 198 16.72 4.07 26.31
C PHE A 198 16.85 4.85 25.00
N GLU A 199 17.88 4.51 24.22
CA GLU A 199 18.02 4.90 22.83
C GLU A 199 17.74 3.68 21.96
N VAL A 200 16.76 3.78 21.06
CA VAL A 200 16.38 2.67 20.17
C VAL A 200 16.78 3.02 18.75
N ARG A 201 17.67 2.22 18.16
CA ARG A 201 18.09 2.39 16.76
C ARG A 201 17.31 1.45 15.86
N SER A 202 16.70 2.01 14.83
CA SER A 202 15.95 1.26 13.82
C SER A 202 15.81 2.07 12.53
N SER A 203 15.68 1.38 11.41
CA SER A 203 15.29 1.96 10.13
C SER A 203 13.82 2.42 10.12
N ALA A 204 12.96 1.85 10.97
CA ALA A 204 11.57 2.28 11.12
C ALA A 204 11.46 3.71 11.70
N ALA A 205 12.47 4.14 12.45
CA ALA A 205 12.60 5.51 12.95
C ALA A 205 13.11 6.50 11.89
N CYS A 206 13.36 6.05 10.66
CA CYS A 206 13.66 6.94 9.54
C CYS A 206 12.36 7.42 8.92
N GLY A 207 12.12 8.73 8.98
CA GLY A 207 10.90 9.34 8.45
C GLY A 207 10.68 8.95 6.99
N GLY A 208 9.58 8.26 6.74
CA GLY A 208 9.08 7.98 5.41
C GLY A 208 8.50 9.25 4.80
N ILE A 209 8.73 9.41 3.49
CA ILE A 209 7.90 10.31 2.70
C ILE A 209 6.58 9.55 2.55
N ALA A 210 5.59 9.88 3.38
CA ALA A 210 4.23 9.54 3.03
C ALA A 210 4.02 10.09 1.61
N VAL A 211 3.66 9.23 0.67
CA VAL A 211 3.25 9.65 -0.68
C VAL A 211 1.95 10.41 -0.46
N ASP A 212 2.08 11.68 -0.08
CA ASP A 212 0.97 12.58 -0.04
C ASP A 212 0.51 12.65 -1.50
N PRO A 213 -0.76 12.36 -1.80
CA PRO A 213 -1.27 12.47 -3.16
C PRO A 213 -1.10 13.90 -3.72
N ASN A 214 -0.77 14.88 -2.86
CA ASN A 214 -0.47 16.26 -3.22
C ASN A 214 1.03 16.58 -3.28
N ALA A 215 1.92 15.71 -2.80
CA ALA A 215 3.37 15.86 -2.95
C ALA A 215 3.78 15.25 -4.30
N GLY A 216 3.92 16.10 -5.31
CA GLY A 216 4.16 15.75 -6.72
C GLY A 216 5.51 15.09 -7.05
N GLY A 217 5.94 14.10 -6.27
CA GLY A 217 7.09 13.27 -6.58
C GLY A 217 6.71 12.12 -7.51
N LEU A 218 7.39 12.01 -8.65
CA LEU A 218 7.31 10.81 -9.48
C LEU A 218 8.07 9.68 -8.77
N GLY A 219 7.38 8.60 -8.43
CA GLY A 219 8.04 7.39 -7.92
C GLY A 219 9.02 6.81 -8.95
N PRO A 220 9.88 5.84 -8.57
CA PRO A 220 10.87 5.27 -9.48
C PRO A 220 10.27 4.84 -10.83
N GLY A 221 9.12 4.17 -10.83
CA GLY A 221 8.39 3.79 -12.05
C GLY A 221 7.88 4.97 -12.89
N GLY A 222 7.49 6.07 -12.25
CA GLY A 222 7.06 7.30 -12.93
C GLY A 222 8.23 7.96 -13.67
N VAL A 223 9.41 8.01 -13.05
CA VAL A 223 10.62 8.52 -13.69
C VAL A 223 10.99 7.67 -14.92
N PHE A 224 11.00 6.34 -14.79
CA PHE A 224 11.24 5.45 -15.93
C PHE A 224 10.20 5.61 -17.04
N GLY A 225 8.92 5.79 -16.68
CA GLY A 225 7.85 6.04 -17.64
C GLY A 225 8.03 7.34 -18.43
N VAL A 226 8.40 8.44 -17.76
CA VAL A 226 8.66 9.72 -18.43
C VAL A 226 9.88 9.62 -19.35
N ILE A 227 10.97 8.99 -18.91
CA ILE A 227 12.17 8.78 -19.73
C ILE A 227 11.83 7.98 -20.99
N MET A 228 11.08 6.88 -20.86
CA MET A 228 10.67 6.04 -21.98
C MET A 228 9.78 6.82 -22.97
N LEU A 229 8.81 7.59 -22.46
CA LEU A 229 7.94 8.43 -23.28
C LEU A 229 8.72 9.46 -24.09
N ILE A 230 9.68 10.16 -23.48
CA ILE A 230 10.51 11.16 -24.15
C ILE A 230 11.38 10.47 -25.23
N ALA A 231 11.95 9.30 -24.94
CA ALA A 231 12.75 8.55 -25.92
C ALA A 231 11.93 8.13 -27.15
N VAL A 232 10.69 7.65 -26.94
CA VAL A 232 9.77 7.31 -28.04
C VAL A 232 9.39 8.55 -28.85
N ALA A 233 9.06 9.67 -28.19
CA ALA A 233 8.73 10.91 -28.87
C ALA A 233 9.90 11.43 -29.71
N ALA A 234 11.13 11.40 -29.18
CA ALA A 234 12.32 11.80 -29.92
C ALA A 234 12.60 10.88 -31.12
N TYR A 235 12.40 9.57 -30.98
CA TYR A 235 12.54 8.62 -32.09
C TYR A 235 11.52 8.89 -33.21
N LEU A 236 10.25 9.11 -32.85
CA LEU A 236 9.20 9.41 -33.83
C LEU A 236 9.43 10.76 -34.50
N ILE A 237 9.65 11.83 -33.74
CA ILE A 237 9.85 13.18 -34.28
C ILE A 237 11.13 13.26 -35.11
N GLY A 238 12.25 12.76 -34.58
CA GLY A 238 13.54 12.75 -35.27
C GLY A 238 13.54 11.86 -36.50
N GLY A 239 12.95 10.67 -36.43
CA GLY A 239 12.83 9.78 -37.58
C GLY A 239 11.91 10.32 -38.67
N CYS A 240 10.78 10.93 -38.30
CA CYS A 240 9.90 11.61 -39.26
C CYS A 240 10.60 12.80 -39.92
N ALA A 241 11.33 13.61 -39.15
CA ALA A 241 12.11 14.72 -39.69
C ALA A 241 13.20 14.21 -40.65
N TYR A 242 13.92 13.16 -40.30
CA TYR A 242 14.96 12.55 -41.14
C TYR A 242 14.39 12.01 -42.46
N GLN A 243 13.31 11.22 -42.40
CA GLN A 243 12.69 10.64 -43.61
C GLN A 243 12.07 11.70 -44.52
N ARG A 244 11.58 12.81 -43.96
CA ARG A 244 11.04 13.93 -44.73
C ARG A 244 12.14 14.81 -45.35
N THR A 245 13.19 15.12 -44.60
CA THR A 245 14.22 16.10 -45.02
C THR A 245 15.31 15.47 -45.87
N VAL A 246 15.74 14.25 -45.56
CA VAL A 246 16.85 13.58 -46.24
C VAL A 246 16.36 12.60 -47.30
N MET A 247 15.25 11.88 -47.04
CA MET A 247 14.76 10.81 -47.93
C MET A 247 13.57 11.21 -48.81
N HIS A 248 13.06 12.44 -48.69
CA HIS A 248 11.95 13.00 -49.49
C HIS A 248 10.69 12.13 -49.63
N GLN A 249 10.40 11.25 -48.68
CA GLN A 249 9.18 10.42 -48.74
C GLN A 249 7.95 11.24 -48.32
N ARG A 250 6.82 11.06 -49.00
CA ARG A 250 5.54 11.75 -48.71
C ARG A 250 4.51 10.76 -48.14
N GLY A 251 3.64 11.25 -47.25
CA GLY A 251 2.54 10.48 -46.67
C GLY A 251 2.91 9.65 -45.43
N TRP A 252 2.11 8.63 -45.13
CA TRP A 252 2.19 7.79 -43.92
C TRP A 252 3.46 6.92 -43.83
N ARG A 253 4.24 6.88 -44.92
CA ARG A 253 5.56 6.22 -44.97
C ARG A 253 6.68 7.01 -44.29
N GLN A 254 6.39 8.21 -43.77
CA GLN A 254 7.35 9.05 -43.03
C GLN A 254 7.63 8.59 -41.59
N CYS A 255 6.85 7.65 -41.04
CA CYS A 255 7.06 7.16 -39.70
C CYS A 255 8.06 5.98 -39.69
N PRO A 256 9.14 6.05 -38.92
CA PRO A 256 10.11 4.96 -38.83
C PRO A 256 9.47 3.71 -38.20
N ASN A 257 9.51 2.58 -38.93
CA ASN A 257 8.91 1.28 -38.54
C ASN A 257 7.40 1.34 -38.23
N PHE A 258 6.62 1.99 -39.10
CA PHE A 258 5.17 2.16 -38.92
C PHE A 258 4.39 0.87 -38.61
N SER A 259 4.75 -0.27 -39.20
CA SER A 259 4.09 -1.56 -38.96
C SER A 259 4.19 -2.04 -37.52
N LEU A 260 5.32 -1.78 -36.84
CA LEU A 260 5.53 -2.13 -35.43
C LEU A 260 4.70 -1.22 -34.51
N TRP A 261 4.65 0.08 -34.80
CA TRP A 261 3.88 1.04 -34.00
C TRP A 261 2.38 0.84 -34.13
N ALA A 262 1.88 0.67 -35.35
CA ALA A 262 0.46 0.40 -35.60
C ALA A 262 0.00 -0.88 -34.86
N GLY A 263 0.81 -1.95 -34.93
CA GLY A 263 0.53 -3.20 -34.20
C GLY A 263 0.53 -3.02 -32.67
N MET A 264 1.45 -2.21 -32.13
CA MET A 264 1.49 -1.92 -30.69
C MET A 264 0.26 -1.12 -30.23
N PHE A 265 -0.15 -0.08 -30.97
CA PHE A 265 -1.32 0.72 -30.62
C PHE A 265 -2.62 -0.05 -30.79
N ASP A 266 -2.74 -0.90 -31.81
CA ASP A 266 -3.89 -1.78 -32.00
C ASP A 266 -3.99 -2.82 -30.88
N PHE A 267 -2.87 -3.41 -30.45
CA PHE A 267 -2.84 -4.32 -29.30
C PHE A 267 -3.28 -3.64 -28.01
N ILE A 268 -2.77 -2.43 -27.74
CA ILE A 268 -3.14 -1.64 -26.56
C ILE A 268 -4.64 -1.31 -26.58
N LYS A 269 -5.17 -0.86 -27.73
CA LYS A 269 -6.60 -0.59 -27.93
C LYS A 269 -7.43 -1.84 -27.64
N ASP A 270 -7.05 -2.99 -28.18
CA ASP A 270 -7.80 -4.24 -27.99
C ASP A 270 -7.78 -4.69 -26.53
N MET A 271 -6.63 -4.56 -25.85
CA MET A 271 -6.50 -4.82 -24.41
C MET A 271 -7.41 -3.90 -23.58
N PHE A 272 -7.46 -2.61 -23.89
CA PHE A 272 -8.38 -1.67 -23.21
C PHE A 272 -9.84 -2.03 -23.46
N VAL A 273 -10.23 -2.33 -24.70
CA VAL A 273 -11.59 -2.75 -25.04
C VAL A 273 -12.00 -4.01 -24.28
N ILE A 274 -11.10 -5.00 -24.19
CA ILE A 274 -11.34 -6.24 -23.43
C ILE A 274 -11.55 -5.92 -21.95
N ILE A 275 -10.65 -5.14 -21.32
CA ILE A 275 -10.73 -4.78 -19.89
C ILE A 275 -12.01 -3.97 -19.57
N PHE A 276 -12.36 -2.98 -20.41
CA PHE A 276 -13.58 -2.20 -20.23
C PHE A 276 -14.84 -3.05 -20.47
N SER A 277 -14.80 -4.02 -21.40
CA SER A 277 -15.91 -4.96 -21.63
C SER A 277 -16.07 -5.99 -20.50
N SER A 278 -14.98 -6.38 -19.83
CA SER A 278 -15.02 -7.27 -18.67
C SER A 278 -15.51 -6.55 -17.42
N LEU A 279 -15.10 -5.30 -17.19
CA LEU A 279 -15.63 -4.46 -16.11
C LEU A 279 -17.12 -4.15 -16.32
N GLY A 280 -17.54 -3.89 -17.56
CA GLY A 280 -18.95 -3.74 -17.92
C GLY A 280 -19.79 -5.02 -17.73
N ARG A 281 -19.21 -6.21 -17.96
CA ARG A 281 -19.86 -7.51 -17.68
C ARG A 281 -19.95 -7.81 -16.18
N CYS A 282 -18.90 -7.52 -15.41
CA CYS A 282 -18.92 -7.67 -13.95
C CYS A 282 -19.94 -6.74 -13.27
N LEU A 283 -20.19 -5.55 -13.82
CA LEU A 283 -21.22 -4.63 -13.33
C LEU A 283 -22.65 -4.99 -13.80
N ARG A 284 -22.83 -5.76 -14.88
CA ARG A 284 -24.15 -6.24 -15.34
C ARG A 284 -24.64 -7.51 -14.63
N ILE A 285 -23.76 -8.28 -13.98
CA ILE A 285 -24.15 -9.50 -13.23
C ILE A 285 -24.81 -9.17 -11.87
N LYS A 286 -24.77 -7.90 -11.41
CA LYS A 286 -25.43 -7.46 -10.17
C LYS A 286 -26.84 -6.86 -10.34
N ARG A 287 -27.49 -6.99 -11.50
CA ARG A 287 -28.96 -6.85 -11.59
C ARG A 287 -29.57 -8.25 -11.56
N SER A 288 -30.15 -8.55 -10.39
CA SER A 288 -30.69 -9.82 -9.89
C SER A 288 -31.64 -10.59 -10.83
N PRO A 289 -31.82 -11.91 -10.60
CA PRO A 289 -32.79 -12.75 -11.27
C PRO A 289 -34.18 -12.54 -10.67
N SER A 290 -35.21 -12.28 -11.48
CA SER A 290 -36.60 -12.32 -11.04
C SER A 290 -37.35 -13.43 -11.78
N SER A 291 -37.72 -14.44 -10.99
CA SER A 291 -38.84 -15.36 -11.20
C SER A 291 -40.02 -14.74 -11.96
N SER A 292 -40.42 -15.38 -13.06
CA SER A 292 -41.83 -15.46 -13.46
C SER A 292 -42.03 -16.74 -14.26
N GLY A 293 -42.86 -17.62 -13.71
CA GLY A 293 -43.22 -18.89 -14.31
C GLY A 293 -44.38 -18.81 -15.31
N TYR A 294 -44.60 -20.00 -15.88
CA TYR A 294 -45.82 -20.59 -16.50
C TYR A 294 -46.31 -20.00 -17.83
N VAL A 295 -46.28 -20.82 -18.90
CA VAL A 295 -47.47 -21.40 -19.56
C VAL A 295 -47.06 -22.70 -20.28
N ARG A 296 -47.85 -23.76 -20.07
CA ARG A 296 -47.84 -25.05 -20.78
C ARG A 296 -48.51 -24.93 -22.14
N ALA A 297 -48.07 -25.70 -23.13
CA ALA A 297 -48.96 -26.39 -24.05
C ALA A 297 -48.26 -27.66 -24.56
N ASP A 298 -48.77 -28.80 -24.09
CA ASP A 298 -48.50 -30.15 -24.57
C ASP A 298 -49.54 -30.46 -25.67
N GLY A 299 -49.18 -31.25 -26.69
CA GLY A 299 -50.11 -31.62 -27.75
C GLY A 299 -49.49 -32.03 -29.09
N GLU A 300 -49.00 -33.27 -29.12
CA GLU A 300 -49.01 -34.25 -30.23
C GLU A 300 -49.19 -33.79 -31.68
N GLY A 301 -48.25 -34.23 -32.54
CA GLY A 301 -48.61 -34.77 -33.86
C GLY A 301 -47.73 -34.38 -35.04
N ARG A 302 -46.90 -35.34 -35.48
CA ARG A 302 -46.42 -35.59 -36.86
C ARG A 302 -45.43 -34.60 -37.51
N GLY A 303 -44.23 -35.13 -37.77
CA GLY A 303 -43.62 -35.03 -39.11
C GLY A 303 -42.15 -34.59 -39.20
N GLY A 304 -41.23 -35.55 -39.28
CA GLY A 304 -40.25 -35.57 -40.38
C GLY A 304 -38.78 -35.21 -40.13
N PHE A 305 -37.94 -36.25 -40.20
CA PHE A 305 -36.69 -36.40 -40.97
C PHE A 305 -35.49 -35.44 -40.79
N ILE A 306 -34.42 -36.00 -40.20
CA ILE A 306 -33.01 -36.12 -40.68
C ILE A 306 -32.45 -34.98 -41.57
N GLY A 307 -31.24 -34.49 -41.22
CA GLY A 307 -30.21 -34.19 -42.23
C GLY A 307 -29.26 -33.04 -41.95
N ALA A 308 -27.97 -33.37 -41.86
CA ALA A 308 -26.83 -32.48 -41.74
C ALA A 308 -26.34 -31.93 -43.11
N ILE A 309 -25.34 -31.04 -43.05
CA ILE A 309 -24.34 -30.68 -44.09
C ILE A 309 -24.77 -29.69 -45.19
N GLY A 310 -23.92 -28.65 -45.37
CA GLY A 310 -23.59 -28.13 -46.70
C GLY A 310 -23.82 -26.64 -46.92
N GLY A 311 -22.74 -25.85 -46.98
CA GLY A 311 -22.78 -24.44 -47.35
C GLY A 311 -22.90 -24.17 -48.86
N ARG A 312 -23.27 -22.94 -49.21
CA ARG A 312 -22.73 -22.10 -50.31
C ARG A 312 -23.59 -20.84 -50.47
N GLY A 313 -22.92 -19.71 -50.72
CA GLY A 313 -23.34 -18.84 -51.82
C GLY A 313 -23.82 -17.42 -51.49
N VAL A 314 -22.90 -16.47 -51.73
CA VAL A 314 -23.07 -15.18 -52.44
C VAL A 314 -24.00 -14.10 -51.84
N GLY A 315 -23.42 -12.92 -51.59
CA GLY A 315 -24.15 -11.66 -51.40
C GLY A 315 -23.23 -10.46 -51.16
N HIS A 316 -23.01 -9.68 -52.21
CA HIS A 316 -22.13 -8.52 -52.39
C HIS A 316 -22.56 -7.27 -51.59
N GLY A 317 -21.61 -6.44 -51.11
CA GLY A 317 -21.94 -5.14 -50.51
C GLY A 317 -20.79 -4.31 -49.90
N GLY A 318 -20.02 -3.62 -50.76
CA GLY A 318 -19.53 -2.25 -50.52
C GLY A 318 -18.55 -1.97 -49.38
N ARG A 319 -17.25 -2.15 -49.62
CA ARG A 319 -16.20 -1.33 -48.98
C ARG A 319 -15.30 -0.79 -50.08
N ARG A 320 -15.22 0.54 -50.18
CA ARG A 320 -14.30 1.26 -51.08
C ARG A 320 -12.89 0.80 -50.74
N ASP A 321 -12.28 0.11 -51.70
CA ASP A 321 -10.95 -0.44 -51.57
C ASP A 321 -9.96 0.69 -51.86
N VAL A 322 -9.36 1.22 -50.79
CA VAL A 322 -8.40 2.34 -50.85
C VAL A 322 -7.16 1.95 -51.68
N ASP A 323 -6.88 0.65 -51.78
CA ASP A 323 -5.80 0.12 -52.61
C ASP A 323 -6.13 0.16 -54.11
N ALA A 324 -7.41 0.17 -54.48
CA ALA A 324 -7.85 0.38 -55.86
C ALA A 324 -7.77 1.87 -56.28
N GLU A 325 -8.01 2.81 -55.36
CA GLU A 325 -7.82 4.25 -55.62
C GLU A 325 -6.33 4.61 -55.76
N ASN A 326 -5.45 4.04 -54.94
CA ASN A 326 -4.01 4.27 -55.05
C ASN A 326 -3.41 3.72 -56.36
N ARG A 327 -3.94 2.60 -56.87
CA ARG A 327 -3.54 2.05 -58.19
C ARG A 327 -3.92 2.94 -59.37
N LEU A 328 -5.02 3.70 -59.26
CA LEU A 328 -5.46 4.62 -60.30
C LEU A 328 -4.63 5.92 -60.30
N ILE A 329 -4.09 6.31 -59.14
CA ILE A 329 -3.20 7.47 -59.02
C ILE A 329 -1.82 7.14 -59.64
N ASP A 330 -1.28 5.94 -59.39
CA ASP A 330 -0.02 5.51 -59.99
C ASP A 330 -0.12 5.35 -61.52
N GLN A 331 -1.30 4.97 -62.06
CA GLN A 331 -1.52 4.93 -63.51
C GLN A 331 -1.68 6.31 -64.16
N LEU A 332 -2.16 7.32 -63.42
CA LEU A 332 -2.26 8.67 -63.95
C LEU A 332 -0.89 9.37 -64.00
N ASP A 333 0.02 9.09 -63.07
CA ASP A 333 1.36 9.69 -63.08
C ASP A 333 2.24 9.16 -64.25
N GLU A 334 1.95 7.98 -64.82
CA GLU A 334 2.65 7.45 -66.00
C GLU A 334 2.18 8.06 -67.35
N GLU A 335 1.02 8.72 -67.42
CA GLU A 335 0.47 9.30 -68.66
C GLU A 335 0.88 10.76 -68.90
N TRP A 336 1.54 11.42 -67.94
CA TRP A 336 1.96 12.83 -68.06
C TRP A 336 3.46 13.03 -68.35
N ASP A 337 4.23 11.95 -68.49
CA ASP A 337 5.68 11.97 -68.77
C ASP A 337 6.04 11.63 -70.24
N ASP A 338 5.06 11.59 -71.16
CA ASP A 338 5.25 11.55 -72.63
C ASP A 338 4.74 12.84 -73.33
#